data_AF-M3IRT8-F1
#
_entry.id   AF-M3IRT8-F1
#
_cell.length_a   1.000
_cell.length_b   1.000
_cell.length_c   1.000
_cell.angle_alpha   90.00
_cell.angle_beta   90.00
_cell.angle_gamma   90.00
#
_symmetry.space_group_name_H-M   'P 1'
#
loop_
_entity.id
_entity.type
_entity.pdbx_description
1 polymer ?
#
loop_
_entity_poly.entity_id
_entity_poly.type
_entity_poly.pdbx_seq_one_letter_code
_entity_poly.pdbx_strand_id
1 'polypeptide(L)'
;MKRLLIIDGHAFVFRAYYAFGASNLTNSKTGKPSGATFGFFKMLFKLIQDYTPSHIAMTFDPGGPLERGKIFQDYKANRKPMPEDLRPQIQEVMDTLEKIGFKILKVEGQEADDVIGTLCETYRSTAKEILIFSGDKDLYQLLEKRI
;
A
#
# COMPACT_ATOMS: atom_id res chain seq x y z
N MET A 1 -4.10 3.58 23.18
CA MET A 1 -2.61 3.63 23.11
C MET A 1 -2.23 3.97 21.67
N LYS A 2 -1.18 4.76 21.45
CA LYS A 2 -0.82 5.23 20.09
C LYS A 2 -0.11 4.13 19.28
N ARG A 3 -0.87 3.36 18.50
CA ARG A 3 -0.38 2.35 17.56
C ARG A 3 -0.51 2.91 16.14
N LEU A 4 0.60 3.00 15.43
CA LEU A 4 0.66 3.47 14.05
C LEU A 4 0.70 2.26 13.11
N LEU A 5 -0.28 2.15 12.23
CA LEU A 5 -0.29 1.15 11.17
C LEU A 5 0.13 1.80 9.85
N ILE A 6 1.22 1.34 9.26
CA ILE A 6 1.73 1.80 7.96
C ILE A 6 1.43 0.70 6.94
N ILE A 7 0.74 1.05 5.86
CA ILE A 7 0.34 0.11 4.81
C ILE A 7 1.03 0.51 3.51
N ASP A 8 1.73 -0.44 2.91
CA ASP A 8 2.20 -0.37 1.53
C ASP A 8 1.01 -0.66 0.60
N GLY A 9 0.45 0.40 0.02
CA GLY A 9 -0.78 0.35 -0.76
C GLY A 9 -0.63 -0.51 -2.02
N HIS A 10 0.50 -0.41 -2.74
CA HIS A 10 0.71 -1.24 -3.93
C HIS A 10 0.82 -2.71 -3.56
N ALA A 11 1.67 -3.07 -2.58
CA ALA A 11 1.78 -4.46 -2.16
C ALA A 11 0.45 -5.02 -1.63
N PHE A 12 -0.34 -4.21 -0.93
CA PHE A 12 -1.64 -4.60 -0.41
C PHE A 12 -2.68 -4.81 -1.51
N VAL A 13 -2.73 -3.94 -2.53
CA VAL A 13 -3.60 -4.11 -3.71
C VAL A 13 -3.18 -5.32 -4.54
N PHE A 14 -1.88 -5.53 -4.78
CA PHE A 14 -1.40 -6.73 -5.49
C PHE A 14 -1.76 -8.02 -4.76
N ARG A 15 -1.64 -8.04 -3.43
CA ARG A 15 -2.10 -9.18 -2.61
C ARG A 15 -3.59 -9.43 -2.79
N ALA A 16 -4.41 -8.38 -2.77
CA ALA A 16 -5.84 -8.50 -3.02
C ALA A 16 -6.15 -9.04 -4.42
N TYR A 17 -5.46 -8.53 -5.45
CA TYR A 17 -5.64 -8.95 -6.84
C TYR A 17 -5.44 -10.46 -7.01
N TYR A 18 -4.34 -11.01 -6.49
CA TYR A 18 -4.09 -12.45 -6.62
C TYR A 18 -4.99 -13.30 -5.71
N ALA A 19 -5.32 -12.84 -4.51
CA ALA A 19 -6.18 -13.58 -3.59
C ALA A 19 -7.64 -13.65 -4.07
N PHE A 20 -8.12 -12.64 -4.79
CA PHE A 20 -9.50 -12.54 -5.26
C PHE A 20 -9.65 -12.67 -6.79
N GLY A 21 -8.55 -12.91 -7.53
CA GLY A 21 -8.56 -13.03 -8.98
C GLY A 21 -9.40 -14.21 -9.49
N ALA A 22 -9.45 -15.32 -8.76
CA ALA A 22 -10.28 -16.48 -9.11
C ALA A 22 -11.79 -16.25 -8.88
N SER A 23 -12.17 -15.19 -8.17
CA SER A 23 -13.56 -14.91 -7.80
C SER A 23 -14.38 -14.27 -8.92
N ASN A 24 -13.75 -13.88 -10.05
CA ASN A 24 -14.40 -13.24 -11.20
C ASN A 24 -15.37 -12.10 -10.82
N LEU A 25 -15.02 -11.32 -9.80
CA LEU A 25 -15.87 -10.22 -9.32
C LEU A 25 -15.84 -9.06 -10.30
N THR A 26 -17.03 -8.57 -10.65
CA THR A 26 -17.23 -7.42 -11.53
C THR A 26 -18.17 -6.40 -10.92
N ASN A 27 -17.94 -5.12 -11.19
CA ASN A 27 -18.88 -4.05 -10.85
C ASN A 27 -20.15 -4.18 -11.70
N SER A 28 -21.32 -4.29 -11.05
CA SER A 28 -22.60 -4.53 -11.73
C SER A 28 -23.07 -3.42 -12.67
N LYS A 29 -22.58 -2.19 -12.50
CA LYS A 29 -22.94 -1.04 -13.35
C LYS A 29 -22.01 -0.88 -14.54
N THR A 30 -20.72 -1.13 -14.35
CA THR A 30 -19.69 -0.84 -15.37
C THR A 30 -19.15 -2.10 -16.06
N GLY A 31 -19.41 -3.28 -15.51
CA GLY A 31 -18.87 -4.57 -15.99
C GLY A 31 -17.37 -4.74 -15.74
N LYS A 32 -16.69 -3.76 -15.14
CA LYS A 32 -15.24 -3.79 -14.93
C LYS A 32 -14.87 -4.75 -13.78
N PRO A 33 -13.69 -5.42 -13.85
CA PRO A 33 -13.17 -6.21 -12.75
C PRO A 33 -13.09 -5.40 -11.45
N SER A 34 -13.52 -5.99 -10.34
CA SER A 34 -13.56 -5.36 -9.01
C SER A 34 -12.99 -6.24 -7.90
N GLY A 35 -12.37 -7.37 -8.26
CA GLY A 35 -11.83 -8.34 -7.30
C GLY A 35 -10.74 -7.76 -6.40
N ALA A 36 -9.81 -6.98 -6.95
CA ALA A 36 -8.76 -6.33 -6.16
C ALA A 36 -9.33 -5.24 -5.26
N THR A 37 -10.25 -4.41 -5.76
CA THR A 37 -10.94 -3.38 -4.96
C THR A 37 -11.68 -4.00 -3.78
N PHE A 38 -12.50 -5.03 -4.03
CA PHE A 38 -13.24 -5.75 -2.99
C PHE A 38 -12.30 -6.40 -1.97
N GLY A 39 -11.29 -7.11 -2.46
CA GLY A 39 -10.30 -7.78 -1.61
C GLY A 39 -9.53 -6.80 -0.74
N PHE A 40 -9.12 -5.66 -1.29
CA PHE A 40 -8.41 -4.61 -0.59
C PHE A 40 -9.19 -4.12 0.63
N PHE A 41 -10.46 -3.71 0.45
CA PHE A 41 -11.26 -3.21 1.57
C PHE A 41 -11.62 -4.29 2.58
N LYS A 42 -11.89 -5.52 2.13
CA LYS A 42 -12.12 -6.66 3.02
C LYS A 42 -10.90 -6.91 3.92
N MET A 43 -9.69 -6.91 3.35
CA MET A 43 -8.46 -7.06 4.12
C MET A 43 -8.19 -5.85 5.02
N LEU A 44 -8.42 -4.63 4.54
CA LEU A 44 -8.22 -3.39 5.31
C LEU A 44 -9.11 -3.37 6.56
N PHE A 45 -10.39 -3.68 6.43
CA PHE A 45 -11.30 -3.70 7.59
C PHE A 45 -10.94 -4.79 8.59
N LYS A 46 -10.55 -5.98 8.11
CA LYS A 46 -10.04 -7.04 8.98
C LYS A 46 -8.78 -6.59 9.71
N LEU A 47 -7.86 -5.92 9.02
CA LEU A 47 -6.63 -5.40 9.58
C LEU A 47 -6.89 -4.37 10.69
N ILE A 48 -7.82 -3.45 10.46
CA ILE A 48 -8.24 -2.46 11.46
C ILE A 48 -8.87 -3.14 12.67
N GLN A 49 -9.70 -4.17 12.45
CA GLN A 49 -10.35 -4.92 13.53
C GLN A 49 -9.33 -5.70 14.37
N ASP A 50 -8.38 -6.40 13.73
CA ASP A 50 -7.42 -7.26 14.41
C ASP A 50 -6.41 -6.44 15.23
N TYR A 51 -5.95 -5.31 14.69
CA TYR A 51 -4.89 -4.51 15.32
C TYR A 51 -5.36 -3.23 16.00
N THR A 52 -6.63 -2.84 15.86
CA THR A 52 -7.21 -1.63 16.48
C THR A 52 -6.26 -0.41 16.50
N PRO A 53 -5.66 -0.05 15.34
CA PRO A 53 -4.67 1.02 15.29
C PRO A 53 -5.33 2.36 15.62
N SER A 54 -4.57 3.26 16.25
CA SER A 54 -5.06 4.60 16.54
C SER A 54 -4.79 5.58 15.40
N HIS A 55 -3.83 5.26 14.52
CA HIS A 55 -3.48 6.02 13.32
C HIS A 55 -3.14 5.04 12.20
N ILE A 56 -3.49 5.41 10.97
CA ILE A 56 -3.17 4.64 9.78
C ILE A 56 -2.49 5.58 8.78
N ALA A 57 -1.36 5.15 8.23
CA ALA A 57 -0.68 5.78 7.12
C ALA A 57 -0.75 4.85 5.92
N MET A 58 -1.39 5.30 4.84
CA MET A 58 -1.45 4.56 3.59
C MET A 58 -0.44 5.16 2.62
N THR A 59 0.46 4.34 2.08
CA THR A 59 1.50 4.80 1.14
C THR A 59 1.25 4.25 -0.26
N PHE A 60 1.52 5.06 -1.29
CA PHE A 60 1.48 4.63 -2.69
C PHE A 60 2.63 5.30 -3.45
N ASP A 61 3.21 4.59 -4.42
CA ASP A 61 4.19 5.18 -5.32
C ASP A 61 3.57 6.29 -6.17
N PRO A 62 4.29 7.38 -6.45
CA PRO A 62 3.78 8.49 -7.22
C PRO A 62 3.51 8.16 -8.69
N GLY A 63 4.11 7.08 -9.20
CA GLY A 63 4.25 6.83 -10.63
C GLY A 63 5.26 7.80 -11.25
N GLY A 64 5.69 7.51 -12.48
CA GLY A 64 6.69 8.34 -13.17
C GLY A 64 8.13 8.07 -12.71
N PRO A 65 9.08 8.94 -13.11
CA PRO A 65 10.50 8.74 -12.83
C PRO A 65 10.79 8.90 -11.34
N LEU A 66 11.44 7.89 -10.75
CA LEU A 66 11.87 7.86 -9.36
C LEU A 66 13.33 8.28 -9.26
N GLU A 67 13.74 8.90 -8.16
CA GLU A 67 15.14 9.33 -7.95
C GLU A 67 16.13 8.15 -8.12
N ARG A 68 15.76 6.96 -7.65
CA ARG A 68 16.57 5.74 -7.80
C ARG A 68 16.80 5.36 -9.27
N GLY A 69 15.82 5.56 -10.14
CA GLY A 69 15.95 5.32 -11.58
C GLY A 69 16.89 6.30 -12.29
N LYS A 70 17.08 7.51 -11.72
CA LYS A 70 18.08 8.47 -12.21
C LYS A 70 19.50 8.05 -11.84
N ILE A 71 19.67 7.39 -10.70
CA ILE A 71 20.97 6.91 -10.20
C ILE A 71 21.37 5.60 -10.89
N PHE A 72 20.41 4.70 -11.11
CA PHE A 72 20.65 3.40 -11.75
C PHE A 72 19.54 3.09 -12.75
N GLN A 73 19.86 3.12 -14.05
CA GLN A 73 18.87 2.98 -15.12
C GLN A 73 18.22 1.59 -15.17
N ASP A 74 18.96 0.53 -14.82
CA ASP A 74 18.42 -0.84 -14.82
C ASP A 74 17.66 -1.18 -13.52
N TYR A 75 17.45 -0.20 -12.63
CA TYR A 75 16.70 -0.39 -11.41
C TYR A 75 15.26 -0.81 -11.72
N LYS A 76 14.83 -1.97 -11.20
CA LYS A 76 13.51 -2.60 -11.47
C LYS A 76 13.24 -2.93 -12.95
N ALA A 77 14.24 -2.92 -13.84
CA ALA A 77 14.07 -3.23 -15.27
C ALA A 77 13.45 -4.61 -15.55
N ASN A 78 13.70 -5.60 -14.68
CA ASN A 78 13.17 -6.96 -14.82
C ASN A 78 11.78 -7.16 -14.14
N ARG A 79 11.14 -6.11 -13.60
CA ARG A 79 9.79 -6.26 -13.03
C ARG A 79 8.78 -6.50 -14.15
N LYS A 80 7.90 -7.49 -13.95
CA LYS A 80 6.77 -7.72 -14.85
C LYS A 80 5.88 -6.48 -14.90
N PRO A 81 5.34 -6.13 -16.07
CA PRO A 81 4.37 -5.04 -16.16
C PRO A 81 3.15 -5.35 -15.30
N MET A 82 2.56 -4.30 -14.74
CA MET A 82 1.30 -4.39 -14.01
C MET A 82 0.19 -4.90 -14.95
N PRO A 83 -0.65 -5.86 -14.50
CA PRO A 83 -1.82 -6.31 -15.27
C PRO A 83 -2.73 -5.14 -15.66
N GLU A 84 -3.24 -5.14 -16.89
CA GLU A 84 -4.04 -4.02 -17.41
C GLU A 84 -5.35 -3.82 -16.64
N ASP A 85 -5.94 -4.92 -16.14
CA ASP A 85 -7.17 -4.93 -15.36
C ASP A 85 -6.96 -4.49 -13.90
N LEU A 86 -5.72 -4.47 -13.41
CA LEU A 86 -5.38 -4.04 -12.05
C LEU A 86 -5.25 -2.52 -11.93
N ARG A 87 -4.67 -1.85 -12.93
CA ARG A 87 -4.49 -0.39 -12.93
C ARG A 87 -5.77 0.41 -12.62
N PRO A 88 -6.94 0.15 -13.25
CA PRO A 88 -8.16 0.88 -12.92
C PRO A 88 -8.66 0.58 -11.49
N GLN A 89 -8.40 -0.60 -10.95
CA GLN A 89 -8.78 -0.98 -9.59
C GLN A 89 -7.90 -0.28 -8.54
N ILE A 90 -6.60 -0.07 -8.80
CA ILE A 90 -5.74 0.76 -7.93
C ILE A 90 -6.30 2.19 -7.82
N GLN A 91 -6.67 2.80 -8.95
CA GLN A 91 -7.24 4.14 -8.93
C GLN A 91 -8.56 4.17 -8.15
N GLU A 92 -9.44 3.19 -8.36
CA GLU A 92 -10.70 3.08 -7.61
C GLU A 92 -10.46 2.94 -6.10
N VAL A 93 -9.48 2.13 -5.69
CA VAL A 93 -9.07 2.00 -4.28
C VAL A 93 -8.62 3.34 -3.71
N MET A 94 -7.74 4.06 -4.41
CA MET A 94 -7.24 5.37 -3.97
C MET A 94 -8.39 6.38 -3.84
N ASP A 95 -9.25 6.49 -4.85
CA ASP A 95 -10.40 7.40 -4.85
C ASP A 95 -11.36 7.08 -3.69
N THR A 96 -11.61 5.80 -3.43
CA THR A 96 -12.50 5.37 -2.34
C THR A 96 -11.88 5.65 -0.98
N LEU A 97 -10.58 5.40 -0.79
CA LEU A 97 -9.86 5.71 0.45
C LEU A 97 -9.96 7.19 0.81
N GLU A 98 -9.72 8.08 -0.15
CA GLU A 98 -9.84 9.53 0.06
C GLU A 98 -11.27 9.91 0.46
N LYS A 99 -12.28 9.37 -0.24
CA LYS A 99 -13.71 9.64 0.04
C LYS A 99 -14.14 9.21 1.44
N ILE A 100 -13.57 8.12 1.96
CA ILE A 100 -13.88 7.63 3.31
C ILE A 100 -12.94 8.22 4.38
N GLY A 101 -12.11 9.21 4.02
CA GLY A 101 -11.33 10.02 4.95
C GLY A 101 -9.91 9.52 5.25
N PHE A 102 -9.41 8.53 4.52
CA PHE A 102 -8.00 8.13 4.65
C PHE A 102 -7.10 9.16 3.96
N LYS A 103 -5.96 9.44 4.59
CA LYS A 103 -4.89 10.21 3.94
C LYS A 103 -3.94 9.25 3.23
N ILE A 104 -3.81 9.43 1.93
CA ILE A 104 -2.81 8.74 1.11
C ILE A 104 -1.53 9.58 1.09
N LEU A 105 -0.42 8.96 1.45
CA LEU A 105 0.90 9.52 1.39
C LEU A 105 1.56 9.07 0.09
N LYS A 106 1.70 10.03 -0.82
CA LYS A 106 2.30 9.87 -2.13
C LYS A 106 3.20 11.08 -2.36
N VAL A 107 4.51 10.84 -2.39
CA VAL A 107 5.54 11.89 -2.49
C VAL A 107 6.21 11.77 -3.85
N GLU A 108 6.17 12.84 -4.65
CA GLU A 108 6.78 12.84 -5.97
C GLU A 108 8.29 12.53 -5.90
N GLY A 109 8.76 11.68 -6.81
CA GLY A 109 10.16 11.26 -6.90
C GLY A 109 10.62 10.23 -5.87
N GLN A 110 9.84 9.95 -4.82
CA GLN A 110 10.19 8.99 -3.76
C GLN A 110 9.38 7.71 -3.88
N GLU A 111 9.96 6.56 -3.51
CA GLU A 111 9.22 5.30 -3.47
C GLU A 111 8.38 5.20 -2.20
N ALA A 112 7.35 4.35 -2.24
CA ALA A 112 6.57 4.05 -1.04
C ALA A 112 7.47 3.57 0.12
N ASP A 113 8.50 2.78 -0.17
CA ASP A 113 9.46 2.27 0.82
C ASP A 113 10.23 3.38 1.54
N ASP A 114 10.64 4.43 0.80
CA ASP A 114 11.34 5.59 1.38
C ASP A 114 10.41 6.38 2.32
N VAL A 115 9.12 6.50 1.96
CA VAL A 115 8.09 7.11 2.81
C VAL A 115 7.85 6.26 4.06
N ILE A 116 7.75 4.93 3.93
CA ILE A 116 7.58 4.01 5.06
C ILE A 116 8.74 4.13 6.04
N GLY A 117 9.99 4.10 5.55
CA GLY A 117 11.19 4.28 6.38
C GLY A 117 11.19 5.62 7.11
N THR A 118 10.82 6.70 6.41
CA THR A 118 10.72 8.05 6.99
C THR A 118 9.68 8.10 8.11
N LEU A 119 8.51 7.50 7.93
CA LEU A 119 7.46 7.44 8.97
C LEU A 119 7.92 6.63 10.19
N CYS A 120 8.60 5.51 9.96
CA CYS A 120 9.15 4.69 11.03
C CYS A 120 10.11 5.49 11.91
N GLU A 121 11.08 6.17 11.30
CA GLU A 121 12.06 6.98 12.04
C GLU A 121 11.39 8.19 12.72
N THR A 122 10.50 8.90 12.01
CA THR A 122 9.79 10.08 12.53
C THR A 122 8.99 9.77 13.79
N TYR A 123 8.31 8.62 13.82
CA TYR A 123 7.43 8.24 14.92
C TYR A 123 8.04 7.24 15.91
N ARG A 124 9.30 6.83 15.72
CA ARG A 124 9.99 5.82 16.53
C ARG A 124 9.98 6.09 18.04
N SER A 125 10.05 7.37 18.42
CA SER A 125 10.09 7.83 19.82
C SER A 125 8.70 8.12 20.41
N THR A 126 7.68 8.33 19.58
CA THR A 126 6.35 8.80 20.01
C THR A 126 5.25 7.77 19.86
N ALA A 127 5.38 6.83 18.91
CA ALA A 127 4.50 5.68 18.78
C ALA A 127 4.87 4.63 19.83
N LYS A 128 3.86 4.01 20.44
CA LYS A 128 4.07 2.86 21.32
C LYS A 128 4.50 1.63 20.51
N GLU A 129 3.94 1.51 19.33
CA GLU A 129 4.13 0.40 18.40
C GLU A 129 3.84 0.91 16.99
N ILE A 130 4.70 0.52 16.05
CA ILE A 130 4.53 0.73 14.62
C ILE A 130 4.35 -0.64 14.00
N LEU A 131 3.38 -0.78 13.10
CA LEU A 131 3.14 -2.02 12.36
C LEU A 131 3.26 -1.72 10.88
N ILE A 132 4.12 -2.44 10.17
CA ILE A 132 4.28 -2.30 8.72
C ILE A 132 3.56 -3.46 8.03
N PHE A 133 2.61 -3.15 7.15
CA PHE A 133 1.94 -4.12 6.29
C PHE A 133 2.42 -3.96 4.86
N SER A 134 3.40 -4.79 4.50
CA SER A 134 3.91 -4.92 3.13
C SER A 134 4.26 -6.38 2.82
N GLY A 135 4.38 -6.69 1.53
CA GLY A 135 4.99 -7.92 1.03
C GLY A 135 6.46 -7.78 0.68
N ASP A 136 7.01 -6.56 0.72
CA ASP A 136 8.39 -6.28 0.37
C ASP A 136 9.33 -6.70 1.50
N LYS A 137 10.34 -7.50 1.16
CA LYS A 137 11.34 -8.00 2.11
C LYS A 137 12.41 -6.96 2.39
N ASP A 138 12.58 -5.96 1.52
CA ASP A 138 13.57 -4.90 1.73
C ASP A 138 13.23 -4.08 2.97
N LEU A 139 11.95 -3.99 3.34
CA LEU A 139 11.48 -3.33 4.56
C LEU A 139 11.88 -4.06 5.85
N TYR A 140 12.41 -5.30 5.77
CA TYR A 140 12.92 -6.00 6.97
C TYR A 140 14.11 -5.28 7.61
N GLN A 141 14.79 -4.39 6.86
CA GLN A 141 15.82 -3.52 7.41
C GLN A 141 15.30 -2.57 8.51
N LEU A 142 13.98 -2.35 8.60
CA LEU A 142 13.33 -1.48 9.58
C LEU A 142 12.90 -2.23 10.87
N LEU A 143 13.06 -3.55 10.91
CA LEU A 143 12.58 -4.37 12.02
C LEU A 143 13.31 -4.07 13.33
N GLU A 144 12.54 -3.78 14.36
CA GLU A 144 13.05 -3.52 15.70
C GLU A 144 12.05 -4.02 16.75
N LYS A 145 12.40 -3.94 18.04
CA LYS A 145 11.50 -4.42 19.11
C LYS A 145 10.08 -3.82 19.09
N ARG A 146 9.89 -2.65 18.46
CA ARG A 146 8.61 -1.91 18.41
C ARG A 146 8.11 -1.61 16.99
N ILE A 147 8.76 -2.17 15.96
CA ILE A 147 8.44 -1.99 14.53
C ILE A 147 8.39 -3.36 13.87
#